data_AF-M2AA62-F1
#
_entry.id   AF-M2AA62-F1
#
_cell.length_a   1.000
_cell.length_b   1.000
_cell.length_c   1.000
_cell.angle_alpha   90.00
_cell.angle_beta   90.00
_cell.angle_gamma   90.00
#
_symmetry.space_group_name_H-M   'P 1'
#
loop_
_entity.id
_entity.type
_entity.pdbx_description
1 polymer ?
#
loop_
_entity_poly.entity_id
_entity_poly.type
_entity_poly.pdbx_seq_one_letter_code
_entity_poly.pdbx_strand_id
1 'polypeptide(L)'
;MRHSLNSINHRCVYETILRSRRASCFVIASTLQLRLLWALILCCFTPHLAHAQIKLDRVFPPAVAVGAETAVAAEGKFPNWPPNIDCDADQVSISAGKDSGKLTVKVAEDAAPGVAWIRFHDDHSMTALVPLILSSVGVFSETEPNDKRSEANPIELSTVVAGRLAKGGDSDAYRVSLKTGQTLVVSATANQVLKSPMDAVLQLTDLRGNVLFHSDDVRGLDPQIVFTADSDQELLIRIFAFPETPNSTIGYAGSASFIYTLDVTTGPFLDHVAADKEKTVAFGYNLGDPIATVSNITESLSPPVATIPDALGWSWVPPVDESVHRVLPGGKFDGTLPALLFGHFLKADETHHYNFKANKGTKYRAEVRSKANGFLLDSKLTITEAKSGKTLASNDDMSSGGYDAGVDFTATEDGPIDVAVAEMLGEFGPRHFYQLSICELKPECQLSMTEDHFVVTQSKPLELSVSVNRKSGFNSKVKIAATDLPDGIQSDAAVSEPKGDTAKTVKLKLTAADNAIGHGRFRIVGTILDANDEPTEETIEATYNLRPSIPLTEFWLTVPPAPAKEASP
;
A
#
# COMPACT_ATOMS: atom_id res chain seq x y z
N MET A 1 32.56 32.03 -47.69
CA MET A 1 32.04 33.27 -48.31
C MET A 1 31.10 33.93 -47.32
N ARG A 2 31.29 35.24 -47.10
CA ARG A 2 30.59 36.10 -46.13
C ARG A 2 29.21 36.52 -46.64
N HIS A 3 28.42 37.06 -45.69
CA HIS A 3 27.32 38.05 -45.76
C HIS A 3 26.01 37.49 -45.16
N SER A 4 25.17 38.23 -44.42
CA SER A 4 25.18 39.60 -43.86
C SER A 4 23.86 39.76 -43.09
N LEU A 5 23.86 40.64 -42.09
CA LEU A 5 22.71 41.17 -41.35
C LEU A 5 21.52 41.66 -42.21
N ASN A 6 20.30 41.63 -41.66
CA ASN A 6 19.53 42.86 -41.34
C ASN A 6 18.20 42.63 -40.61
N SER A 7 17.97 43.46 -39.59
CA SER A 7 16.68 43.75 -38.95
C SER A 7 15.80 44.64 -39.84
N ILE A 8 14.47 44.62 -39.66
CA ILE A 8 13.58 45.80 -39.82
C ILE A 8 12.35 45.66 -38.90
N ASN A 9 12.12 46.70 -38.11
CA ASN A 9 10.90 47.04 -37.37
C ASN A 9 9.85 47.62 -38.33
N HIS A 10 8.55 47.40 -38.10
CA HIS A 10 7.56 48.46 -38.36
C HIS A 10 6.33 48.37 -37.46
N ARG A 11 5.91 49.57 -37.07
CA ARG A 11 4.99 49.98 -36.01
C ARG A 11 3.61 50.31 -36.60
N CYS A 12 2.58 50.21 -35.76
CA CYS A 12 1.48 51.19 -35.58
C CYS A 12 0.32 51.25 -36.58
N VAL A 13 -0.90 50.93 -36.12
CA VAL A 13 -2.17 51.57 -36.53
C VAL A 13 -3.19 51.54 -35.34
N TYR A 14 -3.43 52.73 -34.74
CA TYR A 14 -4.66 53.26 -34.07
C TYR A 14 -5.23 52.58 -32.79
N GLU A 15 -5.33 53.17 -31.58
CA GLU A 15 -5.95 54.46 -31.11
C GLU A 15 -7.43 54.59 -31.57
N THR A 16 -8.52 54.80 -30.79
CA THR A 16 -8.84 55.49 -29.51
C THR A 16 -10.32 55.10 -29.22
N ILE A 17 -10.87 54.97 -28.01
CA ILE A 17 -11.46 56.04 -27.18
C ILE A 17 -11.91 55.45 -25.82
N LEU A 18 -11.33 56.00 -24.77
CA LEU A 18 -11.78 56.01 -23.38
C LEU A 18 -12.70 57.22 -23.14
N ARG A 19 -13.65 57.06 -22.21
CA ARG A 19 -14.18 58.06 -21.25
C ARG A 19 -15.08 59.21 -21.71
N SER A 20 -16.27 59.26 -21.10
CA SER A 20 -16.98 60.48 -20.63
C SER A 20 -18.27 60.05 -19.90
N ARG A 21 -18.76 60.53 -18.76
CA ARG A 21 -18.36 61.46 -17.68
C ARG A 21 -19.39 61.27 -16.53
N ARG A 22 -18.98 61.54 -15.28
CA ARG A 22 -19.84 61.69 -14.07
C ARG A 22 -20.65 63.00 -14.08
N ALA A 23 -21.84 63.00 -13.46
CA ALA A 23 -22.46 64.05 -12.58
C ALA A 23 -24.01 63.88 -12.52
N SER A 24 -24.61 63.45 -11.41
CA SER A 24 -25.20 64.25 -10.30
C SER A 24 -26.56 64.91 -10.61
N CYS A 25 -27.65 64.45 -9.97
CA CYS A 25 -28.68 65.30 -9.36
C CYS A 25 -29.60 64.49 -8.42
N PHE A 26 -30.09 65.16 -7.39
CA PHE A 26 -30.61 64.64 -6.12
C PHE A 26 -32.09 65.06 -5.95
N VAL A 27 -32.76 64.44 -4.96
CA VAL A 27 -33.90 64.88 -4.13
C VAL A 27 -35.39 64.58 -4.52
N ILE A 28 -36.09 64.04 -3.49
CA ILE A 28 -37.53 64.09 -3.11
C ILE A 28 -38.44 62.98 -3.70
N ALA A 29 -39.33 62.29 -3.00
CA ALA A 29 -39.55 61.83 -1.62
C ALA A 29 -40.86 61.01 -1.62
N SER A 30 -40.98 60.07 -0.68
CA SER A 30 -42.21 59.69 0.04
C SER A 30 -43.42 59.12 -0.73
N THR A 31 -43.71 57.84 -0.45
CA THR A 31 -44.98 57.24 0.03
C THR A 31 -45.30 55.92 -0.66
N LEU A 32 -45.05 54.78 0.00
CA LEU A 32 -46.10 53.85 0.43
C LEU A 32 -45.44 52.69 1.22
N GLN A 33 -45.50 52.82 2.55
CA GLN A 33 -45.42 51.69 3.46
C GLN A 33 -46.66 50.79 3.28
N LEU A 34 -46.56 49.57 3.83
CA LEU A 34 -47.55 48.51 3.99
C LEU A 34 -47.62 47.50 2.83
N ARG A 35 -47.43 46.23 3.23
CA ARG A 35 -47.62 44.97 2.48
C ARG A 35 -46.38 44.36 1.82
N LEU A 36 -45.30 44.19 2.57
CA LEU A 36 -44.33 43.09 2.34
C LEU A 36 -43.47 42.75 3.57
N LEU A 37 -43.91 43.13 4.77
CA LEU A 37 -43.58 42.41 6.00
C LEU A 37 -44.66 41.34 6.19
N TRP A 38 -44.31 40.16 6.71
CA TRP A 38 -45.15 38.96 6.94
C TRP A 38 -45.03 37.80 5.92
N ALA A 39 -43.81 37.49 5.46
CA ALA A 39 -43.52 36.15 4.92
C ALA A 39 -42.04 35.72 5.11
N LEU A 40 -41.38 36.18 6.18
CA LEU A 40 -40.11 35.63 6.64
C LEU A 40 -40.37 34.81 7.92
N ILE A 41 -41.12 33.72 7.77
CA ILE A 41 -41.20 32.69 8.81
C ILE A 41 -39.89 31.91 8.74
N LEU A 42 -38.99 32.27 9.65
CA LEU A 42 -38.16 31.40 10.47
C LEU A 42 -38.15 29.91 10.04
N CYS A 43 -37.43 29.57 8.98
CA CYS A 43 -36.80 28.24 8.86
C CYS A 43 -35.45 28.32 9.55
N CYS A 44 -35.45 28.30 10.88
CA CYS A 44 -34.29 27.84 11.64
C CYS A 44 -34.11 26.36 11.31
N PHE A 45 -33.35 26.05 10.26
CA PHE A 45 -32.66 24.77 10.22
C PHE A 45 -31.67 24.82 11.37
N THR A 46 -31.99 24.15 12.48
CA THR A 46 -30.94 23.72 13.40
C THR A 46 -30.00 22.86 12.56
N PRO A 47 -28.70 23.21 12.45
CA PRO A 47 -27.77 22.25 11.91
C PRO A 47 -27.81 21.07 12.87
N HIS A 48 -28.29 19.91 12.41
CA HIS A 48 -27.91 18.67 13.06
C HIS A 48 -26.38 18.68 13.04
N LEU A 49 -25.76 18.92 14.20
CA LEU A 49 -24.32 18.81 14.37
C LEU A 49 -24.00 17.33 14.14
N ALA A 50 -23.66 16.98 12.91
CA ALA A 50 -22.94 15.75 12.63
C ALA A 50 -21.68 15.81 13.51
N HIS A 51 -21.56 14.87 14.46
CA HIS A 51 -20.36 14.74 15.25
C HIS A 51 -19.20 14.46 14.28
N ALA A 52 -18.12 15.24 14.39
CA ALA A 52 -16.96 15.05 13.55
C ALA A 52 -16.39 13.65 13.82
N GLN A 53 -16.08 12.90 12.76
CA GLN A 53 -15.44 11.59 12.90
C GLN A 53 -13.98 11.76 13.30
N ILE A 54 -13.49 10.84 14.13
CA ILE A 54 -12.07 10.74 14.45
C ILE A 54 -11.28 10.37 13.18
N LYS A 55 -10.11 10.97 13.01
CA LYS A 55 -9.22 10.71 11.88
C LYS A 55 -7.77 10.68 12.35
N LEU A 56 -7.06 9.59 12.09
CA LEU A 56 -5.63 9.47 12.23
C LEU A 56 -5.04 9.43 10.83
N ASP A 57 -4.28 10.47 10.46
CA ASP A 57 -3.67 10.58 9.14
C ASP A 57 -2.30 9.91 9.09
N ARG A 58 -1.52 10.02 10.18
CA ARG A 58 -0.17 9.45 10.32
C ARG A 58 0.35 9.58 11.76
N VAL A 59 1.50 8.96 12.00
CA VAL A 59 2.33 9.17 13.19
C VAL A 59 3.73 9.66 12.80
N PHE A 60 4.36 10.48 13.64
CA PHE A 60 5.72 10.97 13.43
C PHE A 60 6.54 11.01 14.74
N PRO A 61 7.78 10.50 14.79
CA PRO A 61 8.46 9.75 13.72
C PRO A 61 7.68 8.47 13.33
N PRO A 62 7.71 8.06 12.05
CA PRO A 62 7.00 6.86 11.61
C PRO A 62 7.72 5.55 11.96
N ALA A 63 8.86 5.64 12.65
CA ALA A 63 9.62 4.49 13.13
C ALA A 63 9.97 4.64 14.62
N VAL A 64 9.97 3.52 15.32
CA VAL A 64 10.42 3.39 16.71
C VAL A 64 11.35 2.19 16.84
N ALA A 65 12.37 2.29 17.69
CA ALA A 65 13.29 1.18 17.94
C ALA A 65 12.68 0.16 18.91
N VAL A 66 12.97 -1.12 18.70
CA VAL A 66 12.67 -2.18 19.68
C VAL A 66 13.39 -1.91 21.00
N GLY A 67 12.77 -2.28 22.12
CA GLY A 67 13.28 -1.99 23.46
C GLY A 67 13.25 -0.51 23.87
N ALA A 68 12.73 0.40 23.04
CA ALA A 68 12.70 1.83 23.33
C ALA A 68 11.31 2.32 23.78
N GLU A 69 11.33 3.44 24.49
CA GLU A 69 10.15 4.28 24.75
C GLU A 69 10.35 5.60 24.01
N THR A 70 9.45 5.91 23.07
CA THR A 70 9.59 7.03 22.13
C THR A 70 8.36 7.93 22.17
N ALA A 71 8.60 9.25 22.22
CA ALA A 71 7.54 10.23 22.05
C ALA A 71 7.16 10.31 20.56
N VAL A 72 5.87 10.14 20.26
CA VAL A 72 5.34 10.11 18.89
C VAL A 72 4.20 11.11 18.78
N ALA A 73 4.15 11.88 17.70
CA ALA A 73 3.04 12.75 17.36
C ALA A 73 2.04 11.99 16.48
N ALA A 74 0.79 11.90 16.92
CA ALA A 74 -0.34 11.52 16.08
C ALA A 74 -0.89 12.77 15.38
N GLU A 75 -0.95 12.71 14.06
CA GLU A 75 -1.47 13.81 13.23
C GLU A 75 -2.84 13.42 12.67
N GLY A 76 -3.80 14.32 12.76
CA GLY A 76 -5.16 14.07 12.30
C GLY A 76 -6.20 14.99 12.95
N LYS A 77 -7.42 14.49 13.10
CA LYS A 77 -8.53 15.19 13.76
C LYS A 77 -9.04 14.33 14.90
N PHE A 78 -8.92 14.85 16.13
CA PHE A 78 -9.31 14.16 17.35
C PHE A 78 -10.35 15.02 18.11
N PRO A 79 -11.64 14.94 17.75
CA PRO A 79 -12.70 15.71 18.39
C PRO A 79 -12.79 15.46 19.89
N ASN A 80 -12.51 14.21 20.30
CA ASN A 80 -12.39 13.77 21.67
C ASN A 80 -10.96 13.29 21.92
N TRP A 81 -10.37 13.65 23.07
CA TRP A 81 -9.03 13.22 23.48
C TRP A 81 -9.01 12.90 24.97
N PRO A 82 -8.36 11.80 25.40
CA PRO A 82 -7.69 10.80 24.57
C PRO A 82 -8.66 9.84 23.86
N PRO A 83 -8.31 9.31 22.68
CA PRO A 83 -9.06 8.22 22.06
C PRO A 83 -8.68 6.89 22.72
N ASN A 84 -9.46 5.85 22.42
CA ASN A 84 -9.00 4.48 22.59
C ASN A 84 -8.05 4.13 21.44
N ILE A 85 -6.96 3.42 21.75
CA ILE A 85 -5.89 3.11 20.79
C ILE A 85 -5.76 1.60 20.68
N ASP A 86 -5.89 1.08 19.45
CA ASP A 86 -5.63 -0.32 19.13
C ASP A 86 -4.33 -0.42 18.34
N CYS A 87 -3.52 -1.41 18.69
CA CYS A 87 -2.35 -1.84 17.93
C CYS A 87 -2.46 -3.35 17.70
N ASP A 88 -2.15 -3.82 16.49
CA ASP A 88 -2.23 -5.24 16.17
C ASP A 88 -1.03 -6.05 16.66
N ALA A 89 0.05 -5.39 17.10
CA ALA A 89 1.24 -6.00 17.67
C ALA A 89 1.21 -5.95 19.20
N ASP A 90 1.05 -7.12 19.85
CA ASP A 90 0.96 -7.26 21.32
C ASP A 90 2.20 -6.72 22.07
N GLN A 91 3.35 -6.67 21.40
CA GLN A 91 4.62 -6.19 21.93
C GLN A 91 4.75 -4.66 21.90
N VAL A 92 3.76 -3.96 21.36
CA VAL A 92 3.71 -2.50 21.26
C VAL A 92 2.63 -1.96 22.19
N SER A 93 3.03 -1.09 23.11
CA SER A 93 2.11 -0.38 24.01
C SER A 93 2.11 1.11 23.68
N ILE A 94 0.92 1.68 23.50
CA ILE A 94 0.74 3.09 23.12
C ILE A 94 -0.13 3.78 24.16
N SER A 95 0.34 4.92 24.65
CA SER A 95 -0.41 5.75 25.60
C SER A 95 -0.54 7.17 25.11
N ALA A 96 -1.73 7.75 25.30
CA ALA A 96 -2.01 9.14 24.98
C ALA A 96 -1.53 10.08 26.11
N GLY A 97 -0.77 11.10 25.74
CA GLY A 97 -0.38 12.20 26.61
C GLY A 97 -1.55 13.15 26.90
N LYS A 98 -1.29 14.17 27.74
CA LYS A 98 -2.30 15.17 28.11
C LYS A 98 -2.74 16.04 26.93
N ASP A 99 -1.78 16.40 26.08
CA ASP A 99 -2.02 17.24 24.91
C ASP A 99 -2.45 16.36 23.72
N SER A 100 -3.45 16.85 22.98
CA SER A 100 -3.98 16.14 21.81
C SER A 100 -2.88 15.87 20.78
N GLY A 101 -2.84 14.63 20.28
CA GLY A 101 -1.85 14.18 19.31
C GLY A 101 -0.48 13.85 19.92
N LYS A 102 -0.28 13.90 21.24
CA LYS A 102 0.98 13.44 21.87
C LYS A 102 0.82 12.00 22.34
N LEU A 103 1.67 11.10 21.87
CA LEU A 103 1.73 9.70 22.28
C LEU A 103 3.08 9.37 22.91
N THR A 104 3.08 8.37 23.77
CA THR A 104 4.27 7.60 24.15
C THR A 104 4.09 6.18 23.66
N VAL A 105 5.02 5.72 22.81
CA VAL A 105 5.06 4.37 22.26
C VAL A 105 6.21 3.61 22.91
N LYS A 106 5.91 2.47 23.53
CA LYS A 106 6.90 1.58 24.12
C LYS A 106 6.86 0.23 23.42
N VAL A 107 8.02 -0.22 22.96
CA VAL A 107 8.20 -1.48 22.22
C VAL A 107 9.04 -2.43 23.06
N ALA A 108 8.62 -3.69 23.16
CA ALA A 108 9.39 -4.72 23.87
C ALA A 108 10.74 -5.00 23.20
N GLU A 109 11.73 -5.48 23.96
CA GLU A 109 13.07 -5.83 23.44
C GLU A 109 13.03 -7.06 22.52
N ASP A 110 12.08 -7.97 22.72
CA ASP A 110 11.87 -9.16 21.91
C ASP A 110 10.88 -8.94 20.76
N ALA A 111 10.50 -7.68 20.51
CA ALA A 111 9.66 -7.33 19.38
C ALA A 111 10.37 -7.62 18.07
N ALA A 112 9.64 -8.22 17.13
CA ALA A 112 10.17 -8.42 15.81
C ALA A 112 10.13 -7.09 15.02
N PRO A 113 11.22 -6.74 14.31
CA PRO A 113 11.20 -5.65 13.33
C PRO A 113 10.13 -5.88 12.26
N GLY A 114 9.54 -4.80 11.75
CA GLY A 114 8.43 -4.91 10.81
C GLY A 114 7.48 -3.72 10.87
N VAL A 115 6.19 -3.99 10.72
CA VAL A 115 5.13 -2.96 10.70
C VAL A 115 4.08 -3.32 11.73
N ALA A 116 3.90 -2.46 12.73
CA ALA A 116 2.74 -2.48 13.58
C ALA A 116 1.66 -1.56 12.99
N TRP A 117 0.41 -1.99 13.00
CA TRP A 117 -0.73 -1.19 12.56
C TRP A 117 -1.49 -0.61 13.73
N ILE A 118 -1.70 0.71 13.69
CA ILE A 118 -2.35 1.49 14.73
C ILE A 118 -3.66 2.05 14.19
N ARG A 119 -4.69 2.04 15.02
CA ARG A 119 -5.93 2.79 14.77
C ARG A 119 -6.51 3.35 16.06
N PHE A 120 -7.23 4.45 15.93
CA PHE A 120 -7.92 5.09 17.05
C PHE A 120 -9.42 4.92 16.91
N HIS A 121 -10.12 4.80 18.04
CA HIS A 121 -11.58 4.90 18.08
C HIS A 121 -12.06 5.76 19.24
N ASP A 122 -13.24 6.32 19.03
CA ASP A 122 -14.09 6.92 20.04
C ASP A 122 -15.50 6.37 19.90
N ASP A 123 -16.42 6.78 20.77
CA ASP A 123 -17.81 6.29 20.76
C ASP A 123 -18.55 6.50 19.42
N HIS A 124 -18.01 7.32 18.49
CA HIS A 124 -18.69 7.68 17.25
C HIS A 124 -18.08 7.04 16.00
N SER A 125 -16.79 6.73 16.02
CA SER A 125 -16.05 6.31 14.83
C SER A 125 -14.73 5.63 15.14
N MET A 126 -14.16 4.98 14.12
CA MET A 126 -12.84 4.36 14.14
C MET A 126 -12.05 4.91 12.95
N THR A 127 -10.73 5.06 13.09
CA THR A 127 -9.85 5.50 12.00
C THR A 127 -9.46 4.35 11.08
N ALA A 128 -8.99 4.68 9.88
CA ALA A 128 -8.21 3.74 9.07
C ALA A 128 -6.94 3.30 9.83
N LEU A 129 -6.38 2.17 9.41
CA LEU A 129 -5.11 1.66 9.91
C LEU A 129 -3.92 2.48 9.38
N VAL A 130 -3.08 2.92 10.30
CA VAL A 130 -1.85 3.68 10.07
C VAL A 130 -0.65 2.84 10.50
N PRO A 131 0.37 2.70 9.63
CA PRO A 131 1.56 1.90 9.94
C PRO A 131 2.51 2.64 10.89
N LEU A 132 3.19 1.88 11.73
CA LEU A 132 4.33 2.26 12.55
C LEU A 132 5.44 1.24 12.30
N ILE A 133 6.62 1.70 11.86
CA ILE A 133 7.76 0.83 11.61
C ILE A 133 8.45 0.49 12.94
N LEU A 134 8.66 -0.80 13.17
CA LEU A 134 9.47 -1.31 14.27
C LEU A 134 10.87 -1.59 13.76
N SER A 135 11.86 -0.87 14.30
CA SER A 135 13.26 -0.94 13.90
C SER A 135 14.07 -1.81 14.87
N SER A 136 14.92 -2.70 14.34
CA SER A 136 15.90 -3.46 15.14
C SER A 136 17.00 -2.61 15.76
N VAL A 137 17.19 -1.38 15.26
CA VAL A 137 18.24 -0.45 15.69
C VAL A 137 17.68 0.91 16.09
N GLY A 138 18.53 1.76 16.66
CA GLY A 138 18.19 3.14 16.99
C GLY A 138 17.69 3.94 15.78
N VAL A 139 16.63 4.72 16.01
CA VAL A 139 16.02 5.61 15.02
C VAL A 139 16.58 7.03 15.19
N PHE A 140 17.25 7.54 14.16
CA PHE A 140 17.67 8.93 14.06
C PHE A 140 16.52 9.77 13.49
N SER A 141 15.98 10.69 14.27
CA SER A 141 15.04 11.69 13.74
C SER A 141 15.83 12.85 13.14
N GLU A 142 15.46 13.28 11.94
CA GLU A 142 16.13 14.40 11.26
C GLU A 142 16.06 15.70 12.06
N THR A 143 16.93 16.65 11.69
CA THR A 143 16.91 18.01 12.25
C THR A 143 17.00 19.05 11.15
N GLU A 144 15.97 19.88 11.04
CA GLU A 144 15.84 20.93 10.04
C GLU A 144 16.48 22.27 10.46
N PRO A 145 17.00 23.09 9.53
CA PRO A 145 17.08 22.83 8.09
C PRO A 145 18.20 21.84 7.75
N ASN A 146 17.95 20.92 6.80
CA ASN A 146 18.97 20.03 6.25
C ASN A 146 19.00 20.05 4.70
N ASP A 147 18.35 21.02 4.05
CA ASP A 147 18.21 21.09 2.59
C ASP A 147 19.56 21.27 1.86
N LYS A 148 20.53 21.94 2.52
CA LYS A 148 21.84 22.29 1.94
C LYS A 148 22.90 21.29 2.36
N ARG A 149 23.86 21.05 1.47
CA ARG A 149 25.05 20.21 1.74
C ARG A 149 25.85 20.58 2.99
N SER A 150 25.88 21.87 3.35
CA SER A 150 26.54 22.38 4.56
C SER A 150 25.72 22.18 5.84
N GLU A 151 24.43 21.90 5.69
CA GLU A 151 23.44 21.73 6.76
C GLU A 151 23.05 20.24 6.95
N ALA A 152 23.58 19.36 6.09
CA ALA A 152 23.30 17.92 6.09
C ALA A 152 23.52 17.30 7.48
N ASN A 153 22.52 16.53 7.95
CA ASN A 153 22.57 15.88 9.25
C ASN A 153 23.67 14.80 9.26
N PRO A 154 24.66 14.85 10.16
CA PRO A 154 25.63 13.76 10.30
C PRO A 154 24.93 12.55 10.94
N ILE A 155 25.08 11.37 10.32
CA ILE A 155 24.52 10.12 10.85
C ILE A 155 25.60 9.04 10.91
N GLU A 156 25.51 8.20 11.92
CA GLU A 156 26.32 6.98 12.05
C GLU A 156 25.65 5.84 11.26
N LEU A 157 26.45 4.95 10.67
CA LEU A 157 25.96 3.80 9.91
C LEU A 157 25.26 2.78 10.83
N SER A 158 24.46 1.89 10.23
CA SER A 158 23.59 0.92 10.92
C SER A 158 22.51 1.63 11.74
N THR A 159 21.83 2.58 11.10
CA THR A 159 20.74 3.37 11.69
C THR A 159 19.52 3.35 10.78
N VAL A 160 18.35 3.61 11.37
CA VAL A 160 17.14 3.97 10.64
C VAL A 160 16.93 5.47 10.79
N VAL A 161 16.86 6.20 9.69
CA VAL A 161 16.48 7.62 9.69
C VAL A 161 14.97 7.73 9.61
N ALA A 162 14.38 8.64 10.39
CA ALA A 162 13.00 9.08 10.27
C ALA A 162 12.97 10.54 9.83
N GLY A 163 12.44 10.81 8.63
CA GLY A 163 12.43 12.14 8.04
C GLY A 163 11.13 12.50 7.33
N ARG A 164 11.06 13.74 6.85
CA ARG A 164 9.89 14.38 6.25
C ARG A 164 10.33 15.49 5.30
N LEU A 165 9.92 15.37 4.03
CA LEU A 165 9.96 16.48 3.07
C LEU A 165 8.82 17.46 3.39
N ALA A 166 9.02 18.32 4.39
CA ALA A 166 8.01 19.14 5.04
C ALA A 166 7.32 20.16 4.11
N LYS A 167 7.96 20.58 3.02
CA LYS A 167 7.44 21.60 2.09
C LYS A 167 7.84 21.33 0.64
N GLY A 168 7.10 21.92 -0.31
CA GLY A 168 7.47 21.87 -1.72
C GLY A 168 8.87 22.45 -1.95
N GLY A 169 9.70 21.72 -2.70
CA GLY A 169 11.11 22.06 -2.90
C GLY A 169 12.08 21.46 -1.88
N ASP A 170 11.61 20.74 -0.85
CA ASP A 170 12.51 20.08 0.11
C ASP A 170 13.44 19.07 -0.54
N SER A 171 14.64 18.97 0.02
CA SER A 171 15.61 17.94 -0.31
C SER A 171 16.51 17.67 0.89
N ASP A 172 16.18 16.66 1.67
CA ASP A 172 16.90 16.39 2.91
C ASP A 172 18.26 15.75 2.60
N ALA A 173 19.29 16.14 3.35
CA ALA A 173 20.65 15.65 3.18
C ALA A 173 21.22 15.05 4.48
N TYR A 174 21.83 13.88 4.35
CA TYR A 174 22.49 13.15 5.45
C TYR A 174 23.94 12.86 5.09
N ARG A 175 24.87 13.10 6.01
CA ARG A 175 26.30 12.88 5.81
C ARG A 175 26.74 11.56 6.45
N VAL A 176 27.44 10.74 5.67
CA VAL A 176 28.02 9.46 6.10
C VAL A 176 29.49 9.34 5.70
N SER A 177 30.26 8.56 6.46
CA SER A 177 31.64 8.20 6.15
C SER A 177 31.72 6.74 5.70
N LEU A 178 32.36 6.49 4.56
CA LEU A 178 32.61 5.14 4.05
C LEU A 178 34.11 4.85 3.97
N LYS A 179 34.47 3.58 4.17
CA LYS A 179 35.79 3.02 3.92
C LYS A 179 35.83 2.29 2.59
N THR A 180 37.02 2.28 1.99
CA THR A 180 37.28 1.54 0.74
C THR A 180 36.79 0.10 0.85
N GLY A 181 36.01 -0.35 -0.12
CA GLY A 181 35.45 -1.71 -0.19
C GLY A 181 34.17 -1.94 0.61
N GLN A 182 33.71 -0.98 1.43
CA GLN A 182 32.40 -1.10 2.08
C GLN A 182 31.28 -0.90 1.06
N THR A 183 30.27 -1.77 1.12
CA THR A 183 29.04 -1.63 0.34
C THR A 183 27.96 -1.02 1.22
N LEU A 184 27.63 0.24 0.94
CA LEU A 184 26.53 0.98 1.56
C LEU A 184 25.20 0.53 0.93
N VAL A 185 24.22 0.25 1.77
CA VAL A 185 22.81 0.11 1.42
C VAL A 185 22.04 1.29 2.02
N VAL A 186 21.25 1.97 1.20
CA VAL A 186 20.27 2.97 1.61
C VAL A 186 18.92 2.56 1.05
N SER A 187 17.97 2.13 1.87
CA SER A 187 16.65 1.70 1.41
C SER A 187 15.56 2.60 2.00
N ALA A 188 14.76 3.22 1.14
CA ALA A 188 13.65 4.03 1.59
C ALA A 188 12.39 3.18 1.83
N THR A 189 11.63 3.52 2.87
CA THR A 189 10.25 3.07 3.05
C THR A 189 9.37 4.31 3.14
N ALA A 190 8.51 4.53 2.13
CA ALA A 190 7.66 5.71 2.06
C ALA A 190 6.29 5.40 1.44
N ASN A 191 6.21 5.34 0.12
CA ASN A 191 4.96 5.22 -0.62
C ASN A 191 4.25 3.89 -0.36
N GLN A 192 4.97 2.77 -0.37
CA GLN A 192 4.34 1.45 -0.26
C GLN A 192 3.74 1.18 1.12
N VAL A 193 4.56 1.33 2.16
CA VAL A 193 4.15 1.00 3.53
C VAL A 193 3.54 2.22 4.21
N LEU A 194 4.27 3.34 4.31
CA LEU A 194 3.81 4.55 5.02
C LEU A 194 2.68 5.30 4.31
N LYS A 195 2.30 4.88 3.09
CA LYS A 195 1.33 5.56 2.23
C LYS A 195 1.66 7.03 2.04
N SER A 196 2.95 7.35 2.03
CA SER A 196 3.38 8.71 1.75
C SER A 196 3.10 9.03 0.28
N PRO A 197 2.47 10.17 -0.06
CA PRO A 197 2.04 10.48 -1.44
C PRO A 197 3.21 10.97 -2.30
N MET A 198 4.34 10.27 -2.22
CA MET A 198 5.61 10.66 -2.80
C MET A 198 6.12 9.58 -3.76
N ASP A 199 6.72 10.04 -4.85
CA ASP A 199 7.61 9.27 -5.71
C ASP A 199 9.03 9.71 -5.36
N ALA A 200 9.71 8.91 -4.54
CA ALA A 200 10.94 9.31 -3.87
C ALA A 200 12.17 9.01 -4.74
N VAL A 201 13.14 9.93 -4.69
CA VAL A 201 14.42 9.79 -5.37
C VAL A 201 15.54 9.86 -4.33
N LEU A 202 16.42 8.86 -4.34
CA LEU A 202 17.67 8.88 -3.60
C LEU A 202 18.83 9.26 -4.50
N GLN A 203 19.74 10.08 -3.98
CA GLN A 203 21.04 10.35 -4.58
C GLN A 203 22.16 10.14 -3.57
N LEU A 204 23.26 9.53 -4.01
CA LEU A 204 24.55 9.67 -3.35
C LEU A 204 25.36 10.72 -4.07
N THR A 205 25.85 11.70 -3.31
CA THR A 205 26.68 12.77 -3.85
C THR A 205 27.98 12.92 -3.07
N ASP A 206 29.03 13.37 -3.74
CA ASP A 206 30.23 13.84 -3.03
C ASP A 206 29.94 15.16 -2.26
N LEU A 207 30.87 15.61 -1.43
CA LEU A 207 30.70 16.87 -0.68
C LEU A 207 30.61 18.12 -1.59
N ARG A 208 31.02 18.01 -2.87
CA ARG A 208 30.92 19.07 -3.87
C ARG A 208 29.55 19.08 -4.57
N GLY A 209 28.71 18.07 -4.32
CA GLY A 209 27.38 17.90 -4.89
C GLY A 209 27.37 17.18 -6.24
N ASN A 210 28.47 16.57 -6.65
CA ASN A 210 28.48 15.71 -7.83
C ASN A 210 27.73 14.42 -7.49
N VAL A 211 26.74 14.07 -8.31
CA VAL A 211 25.98 12.82 -8.15
C VAL A 211 26.87 11.65 -8.56
N LEU A 212 27.12 10.74 -7.62
CA LEU A 212 27.86 9.50 -7.84
C LEU A 212 26.93 8.35 -8.20
N PHE A 213 25.75 8.35 -7.60
CA PHE A 213 24.70 7.36 -7.84
C PHE A 213 23.33 7.98 -7.62
N HIS A 214 22.33 7.49 -8.33
CA HIS A 214 20.93 7.88 -8.15
C HIS A 214 20.03 6.67 -8.31
N SER A 215 18.91 6.67 -7.60
CA SER A 215 17.86 5.66 -7.71
C SER A 215 16.51 6.29 -7.43
N ASP A 216 15.57 6.03 -8.33
CA ASP A 216 14.13 6.03 -8.16
C ASP A 216 13.65 4.55 -8.30
N ASP A 217 12.37 4.27 -8.07
CA ASP A 217 11.66 3.07 -8.52
C ASP A 217 12.22 1.63 -8.24
N VAL A 218 12.85 1.37 -7.09
CA VAL A 218 13.39 0.01 -6.78
C VAL A 218 12.37 -0.92 -6.10
N ARG A 219 11.43 -0.36 -5.34
CA ARG A 219 10.38 -1.06 -4.56
C ARG A 219 9.01 -0.47 -4.86
N GLY A 220 8.60 -0.53 -6.14
CA GLY A 220 7.62 0.45 -6.65
C GLY A 220 8.23 1.85 -6.49
N LEU A 221 7.46 2.87 -6.12
CA LEU A 221 7.94 4.26 -5.99
C LEU A 221 8.96 4.54 -4.84
N ASP A 222 9.40 3.50 -4.13
CA ASP A 222 10.36 3.59 -3.04
C ASP A 222 11.78 3.23 -3.55
N PRO A 223 12.77 4.15 -3.47
CA PRO A 223 14.12 3.94 -4.00
C PRO A 223 15.02 3.13 -3.05
N GLN A 224 16.06 2.53 -3.62
CA GLN A 224 17.11 1.85 -2.86
C GLN A 224 18.47 2.01 -3.59
N ILE A 225 19.49 2.43 -2.86
CA ILE A 225 20.86 2.52 -3.36
C ILE A 225 21.71 1.40 -2.75
N VAL A 226 22.50 0.75 -3.60
CA VAL A 226 23.58 -0.17 -3.21
C VAL A 226 24.87 0.33 -3.86
N PHE A 227 25.84 0.76 -3.05
CA PHE A 227 27.04 1.43 -3.53
C PHE A 227 28.29 0.93 -2.82
N THR A 228 29.26 0.40 -3.57
CA THR A 228 30.57 0.01 -3.03
C THR A 228 31.57 1.15 -3.16
N ALA A 229 32.12 1.61 -2.03
CA ALA A 229 33.10 2.68 -2.01
C ALA A 229 34.45 2.22 -2.61
N ASP A 230 35.00 3.01 -3.53
CA ASP A 230 36.31 2.77 -4.16
C ASP A 230 37.47 3.40 -3.39
N SER A 231 37.15 4.20 -2.38
CA SER A 231 38.09 4.99 -1.57
C SER A 231 37.45 5.35 -0.23
N ASP A 232 38.27 5.66 0.76
CA ASP A 232 37.83 6.27 2.01
C ASP A 232 37.29 7.67 1.73
N GLN A 233 36.01 7.89 1.98
CA GLN A 233 35.32 9.11 1.56
C GLN A 233 34.14 9.48 2.45
N GLU A 234 33.84 10.78 2.52
CA GLU A 234 32.56 11.28 3.04
C GLU A 234 31.60 11.52 1.87
N LEU A 235 30.37 11.08 2.04
CA LEU A 235 29.28 11.24 1.07
C LEU A 235 28.07 11.90 1.70
N LEU A 236 27.21 12.44 0.85
CA LEU A 236 25.87 12.87 1.21
C LEU A 236 24.85 11.94 0.56
N ILE A 237 23.97 11.37 1.39
CA ILE A 237 22.70 10.80 0.97
C ILE A 237 21.73 11.96 0.85
N ARG A 238 21.08 12.11 -0.30
CA ARG A 238 20.04 13.10 -0.52
C ARG A 238 18.74 12.40 -0.89
N ILE A 239 17.65 12.84 -0.30
CA ILE A 239 16.30 12.42 -0.67
C ILE A 239 15.47 13.64 -1.06
N PHE A 240 14.65 13.48 -2.09
CA PHE A 240 13.62 14.43 -2.50
C PHE A 240 12.54 13.63 -3.22
N ALA A 241 11.41 14.26 -3.55
CA ALA A 241 10.33 13.52 -4.20
C ALA A 241 9.54 14.33 -5.23
N PHE A 242 8.87 13.60 -6.09
CA PHE A 242 7.75 14.06 -6.91
C PHE A 242 6.44 13.58 -6.28
N PRO A 243 5.25 14.10 -6.69
CA PRO A 243 4.00 13.53 -6.22
C PRO A 243 3.79 12.13 -6.81
N GLU A 244 3.26 11.17 -6.02
CA GLU A 244 3.02 9.79 -6.50
C GLU A 244 2.13 9.72 -7.75
N THR A 245 1.24 10.69 -7.90
CA THR A 245 0.48 10.91 -9.13
C THR A 245 1.00 12.19 -9.77
N PRO A 246 1.65 12.08 -10.95
CA PRO A 246 2.17 13.25 -11.65
C PRO A 246 1.09 14.31 -11.88
N ASN A 247 1.46 15.58 -11.70
CA ASN A 247 0.61 16.72 -11.98
C ASN A 247 1.40 17.80 -12.75
N SER A 248 0.78 18.95 -13.04
CA SER A 248 1.41 20.02 -13.84
C SER A 248 2.50 20.81 -13.10
N THR A 249 2.78 20.50 -11.83
CA THR A 249 3.82 21.18 -11.05
C THR A 249 5.20 20.73 -11.49
N ILE A 250 6.06 21.68 -11.86
CA ILE A 250 7.45 21.44 -12.22
C ILE A 250 8.33 21.78 -11.01
N GLY A 251 8.50 20.82 -10.10
CA GLY A 251 9.33 20.97 -8.90
C GLY A 251 9.19 19.81 -7.92
N TYR A 252 10.06 19.76 -6.91
CA TYR A 252 9.96 18.74 -5.85
C TYR A 252 8.70 18.97 -5.02
N ALA A 253 7.99 17.88 -4.75
CA ALA A 253 6.84 17.86 -3.87
C ALA A 253 7.27 17.67 -2.41
N GLY A 254 6.47 18.20 -1.51
CA GLY A 254 6.66 18.06 -0.08
C GLY A 254 5.50 18.68 0.68
N SER A 255 5.16 18.10 1.81
CA SER A 255 4.21 18.60 2.80
C SER A 255 4.35 17.80 4.09
N ALA A 256 3.56 18.12 5.11
CA ALA A 256 3.50 17.32 6.34
C ALA A 256 3.22 15.81 6.09
N SER A 257 2.64 15.44 4.94
CA SER A 257 2.38 14.04 4.60
C SER A 257 3.56 13.28 3.98
N PHE A 258 4.65 13.95 3.63
CA PHE A 258 5.78 13.37 2.91
C PHE A 258 6.81 12.78 3.87
N ILE A 259 6.37 11.81 4.69
CA ILE A 259 7.20 11.11 5.68
C ILE A 259 7.90 9.88 5.06
N TYR A 260 9.12 9.60 5.49
CA TYR A 260 9.89 8.45 5.05
C TYR A 260 10.73 7.88 6.18
N THR A 261 11.18 6.63 6.00
CA THR A 261 12.32 6.09 6.74
C THR A 261 13.42 5.67 5.78
N LEU A 262 14.69 5.76 6.22
CA LEU A 262 15.84 5.21 5.47
C LEU A 262 16.58 4.20 6.33
N ASP A 263 16.67 2.95 5.88
CA ASP A 263 17.65 2.00 6.40
C ASP A 263 19.03 2.38 5.83
N VAL A 264 20.00 2.74 6.67
CA VAL A 264 21.34 3.17 6.24
C VAL A 264 22.40 2.28 6.88
N THR A 265 23.04 1.40 6.10
CA THR A 265 23.98 0.41 6.64
C THR A 265 25.07 -0.02 5.67
N THR A 266 26.25 -0.37 6.21
CA THR A 266 27.26 -1.18 5.51
C THR A 266 27.33 -2.61 6.06
N GLY A 267 26.50 -2.94 7.04
CA GLY A 267 26.32 -4.29 7.57
C GLY A 267 25.29 -5.09 6.77
N PRO A 268 24.91 -6.29 7.26
CA PRO A 268 23.91 -7.15 6.63
C PRO A 268 22.57 -6.43 6.42
N PHE A 269 21.97 -6.62 5.25
CA PHE A 269 20.66 -6.08 4.90
C PHE A 269 19.79 -7.17 4.27
N LEU A 270 18.67 -7.51 4.91
CA LEU A 270 17.68 -8.44 4.37
C LEU A 270 16.74 -7.69 3.42
N ASP A 271 16.74 -8.09 2.16
CA ASP A 271 15.96 -7.44 1.11
C ASP A 271 14.61 -8.14 0.87
N HIS A 272 14.63 -9.47 0.73
CA HIS A 272 13.46 -10.32 0.58
C HIS A 272 13.76 -11.77 0.93
N VAL A 273 12.72 -12.61 1.00
CA VAL A 273 12.85 -14.06 1.19
C VAL A 273 12.02 -14.86 0.19
N ALA A 274 12.44 -16.11 -0.01
CA ALA A 274 11.61 -17.17 -0.56
C ALA A 274 11.44 -18.26 0.49
N ALA A 275 10.23 -18.79 0.67
CA ALA A 275 9.96 -19.80 1.69
C ALA A 275 9.27 -21.02 1.10
N ASP A 276 9.53 -22.19 1.68
CA ASP A 276 8.69 -23.38 1.58
C ASP A 276 8.32 -23.86 3.00
N LYS A 277 7.76 -25.06 3.12
CA LYS A 277 7.37 -25.64 4.41
C LYS A 277 8.54 -25.94 5.37
N GLU A 278 9.75 -26.11 4.84
CA GLU A 278 10.93 -26.57 5.58
C GLU A 278 11.98 -25.46 5.74
N LYS A 279 12.03 -24.50 4.81
CA LYS A 279 13.12 -23.55 4.70
C LYS A 279 12.65 -22.18 4.24
N THR A 280 13.23 -21.15 4.87
CA THR A 280 13.21 -19.77 4.38
C THR A 280 14.61 -19.38 3.91
N VAL A 281 14.72 -18.98 2.65
CA VAL A 281 15.96 -18.53 2.01
C VAL A 281 15.96 -17.01 1.96
N ALA A 282 17.02 -16.41 2.49
CA ALA A 282 17.22 -14.97 2.50
C ALA A 282 17.98 -14.48 1.27
N PHE A 283 17.58 -13.30 0.79
CA PHE A 283 18.27 -12.56 -0.25
C PHE A 283 18.45 -11.11 0.19
N GLY A 284 19.60 -10.53 -0.15
CA GLY A 284 19.93 -9.17 0.27
C GLY A 284 21.40 -8.85 0.04
N TYR A 285 21.89 -7.86 0.78
CA TYR A 285 23.22 -7.30 0.60
C TYR A 285 24.04 -7.44 1.88
N ASN A 286 25.36 -7.58 1.72
CA ASN A 286 26.29 -7.79 2.83
C ASN A 286 25.92 -8.97 3.74
N LEU A 287 25.15 -9.93 3.22
CA LEU A 287 24.78 -11.14 3.93
C LEU A 287 25.95 -12.13 3.89
N GLY A 288 26.15 -12.89 4.98
CA GLY A 288 26.95 -14.12 4.94
C GLY A 288 26.19 -15.26 4.27
N ASP A 289 26.32 -16.49 4.78
CA ASP A 289 25.39 -17.61 4.51
C ASP A 289 24.30 -17.75 5.62
N PRO A 290 23.41 -16.77 5.88
CA PRO A 290 22.40 -16.90 6.93
C PRO A 290 21.15 -17.63 6.41
N ILE A 291 20.59 -18.47 7.29
CA ILE A 291 19.19 -18.86 7.21
C ILE A 291 18.40 -17.74 7.89
N ALA A 292 17.38 -17.17 7.23
CA ALA A 292 16.52 -16.18 7.86
C ALA A 292 15.78 -16.80 9.05
N THR A 293 15.65 -16.04 10.13
CA THR A 293 14.74 -16.38 11.23
C THR A 293 13.37 -15.87 10.86
N VAL A 294 12.37 -16.76 10.86
CA VAL A 294 10.97 -16.38 10.70
C VAL A 294 10.38 -16.17 12.09
N SER A 295 10.00 -14.94 12.37
CA SER A 295 9.22 -14.61 13.54
C SER A 295 7.75 -14.67 13.17
N ASN A 296 7.05 -15.63 13.77
CA ASN A 296 5.58 -15.61 13.81
C ASN A 296 5.19 -14.56 14.84
N ILE A 297 5.27 -13.30 14.46
CA ILE A 297 4.75 -12.23 15.32
C ILE A 297 3.28 -12.54 15.50
N THR A 298 2.81 -12.54 16.75
CA THR A 298 1.39 -12.57 17.07
C THR A 298 0.79 -11.22 16.71
N GLU A 299 0.80 -10.89 15.41
CA GLU A 299 0.10 -9.77 14.82
C GLU A 299 -1.21 -10.29 14.25
N SER A 300 -2.33 -9.69 14.65
CA SER A 300 -3.64 -10.12 14.16
C SER A 300 -3.89 -9.77 12.69
N LEU A 301 -3.07 -8.89 12.08
CA LEU A 301 -3.27 -8.39 10.72
C LEU A 301 -2.07 -8.70 9.79
N SER A 302 -0.85 -8.41 10.21
CA SER A 302 0.29 -8.58 9.30
C SER A 302 0.70 -10.04 9.10
N PRO A 303 1.21 -10.40 7.91
CA PRO A 303 1.84 -11.71 7.69
C PRO A 303 3.06 -11.92 8.61
N PRO A 304 3.52 -13.16 8.81
CA PRO A 304 4.79 -13.42 9.49
C PRO A 304 5.94 -12.66 8.85
N VAL A 305 6.94 -12.28 9.65
CA VAL A 305 8.11 -11.52 9.18
C VAL A 305 9.36 -12.36 9.26
N ALA A 306 10.17 -12.31 8.20
CA ALA A 306 11.52 -12.83 8.20
C ALA A 306 12.51 -11.71 8.53
N THR A 307 13.46 -12.03 9.42
CA THR A 307 14.57 -11.17 9.81
C THR A 307 15.87 -11.97 9.85
N ILE A 308 17.00 -11.26 9.90
CA ILE A 308 18.31 -11.85 10.18
C ILE A 308 18.87 -11.12 11.40
N PRO A 309 19.40 -11.83 12.41
CA PRO A 309 20.07 -11.20 13.54
C PRO A 309 21.15 -10.21 13.07
N ASP A 310 21.22 -9.04 13.70
CA ASP A 310 22.16 -7.96 13.38
C ASP A 310 22.04 -7.36 11.97
N ALA A 311 21.00 -7.71 11.20
CA ALA A 311 20.70 -7.11 9.91
C ALA A 311 19.69 -5.97 10.03
N LEU A 312 19.82 -4.97 9.14
CA LEU A 312 18.70 -4.10 8.80
C LEU A 312 17.84 -4.75 7.72
N GLY A 313 16.66 -4.17 7.49
CA GLY A 313 15.68 -4.73 6.57
C GLY A 313 14.96 -5.96 7.13
N TRP A 314 13.82 -6.26 6.51
CA TRP A 314 12.93 -7.34 6.88
C TRP A 314 12.08 -7.69 5.66
N SER A 315 11.43 -8.85 5.68
CA SER A 315 10.54 -9.28 4.59
C SER A 315 9.28 -9.93 5.14
N TRP A 316 8.12 -9.58 4.60
CA TRP A 316 6.93 -10.40 4.78
C TRP A 316 7.18 -11.82 4.26
N VAL A 317 6.66 -12.80 4.98
CA VAL A 317 6.60 -14.20 4.58
C VAL A 317 5.14 -14.51 4.28
N PRO A 318 4.77 -14.66 3.00
CA PRO A 318 3.41 -15.06 2.66
C PRO A 318 3.04 -16.38 3.34
N PRO A 319 1.78 -16.53 3.83
CA PRO A 319 1.31 -17.79 4.37
C PRO A 319 1.61 -18.96 3.43
N VAL A 320 2.03 -20.09 4.00
CA VAL A 320 2.37 -21.29 3.23
C VAL A 320 1.12 -22.14 3.09
N ASP A 321 0.58 -22.22 1.87
CA ASP A 321 -0.46 -23.21 1.54
C ASP A 321 0.22 -24.58 1.31
N GLU A 322 -0.01 -25.52 2.23
CA GLU A 322 0.57 -26.87 2.18
C GLU A 322 0.09 -27.69 0.97
N SER A 323 -1.02 -27.31 0.34
CA SER A 323 -1.52 -27.97 -0.87
C SER A 323 -0.77 -27.55 -2.14
N VAL A 324 0.04 -26.49 -2.07
CA VAL A 324 0.82 -25.96 -3.19
C VAL A 324 2.26 -26.46 -3.13
N HIS A 325 2.72 -27.09 -4.20
CA HIS A 325 4.11 -27.52 -4.34
C HIS A 325 5.03 -26.31 -4.55
N ARG A 326 5.82 -25.95 -3.54
CA ARG A 326 6.73 -24.80 -3.60
C ARG A 326 8.15 -25.22 -3.97
N VAL A 327 8.77 -24.52 -4.91
CA VAL A 327 10.16 -24.76 -5.32
C VAL A 327 10.97 -23.48 -5.14
N LEU A 328 11.88 -23.50 -4.17
CA LEU A 328 12.81 -22.42 -3.90
C LEU A 328 13.77 -22.17 -5.08
N PRO A 329 14.40 -20.98 -5.17
CA PRO A 329 15.34 -20.68 -6.25
C PRO A 329 16.47 -21.72 -6.33
N GLY A 330 16.75 -22.20 -7.55
CA GLY A 330 17.73 -23.28 -7.81
C GLY A 330 17.22 -24.70 -7.49
N GLY A 331 16.02 -24.83 -6.91
CA GLY A 331 15.36 -26.12 -6.68
C GLY A 331 14.91 -26.80 -7.97
N LYS A 332 14.85 -28.14 -7.95
CA LYS A 332 14.35 -28.92 -9.09
C LYS A 332 12.83 -29.04 -9.01
N PHE A 333 12.13 -28.53 -10.03
CA PHE A 333 10.71 -28.78 -10.21
C PHE A 333 10.46 -30.17 -10.81
N ASP A 334 9.56 -30.93 -10.20
CA ASP A 334 9.24 -32.31 -10.61
C ASP A 334 7.97 -32.42 -11.48
N GLY A 335 7.30 -31.30 -11.76
CA GLY A 335 6.07 -31.24 -12.54
C GLY A 335 4.77 -31.35 -11.72
N THR A 336 4.84 -31.39 -10.38
CA THR A 336 3.67 -31.47 -9.50
C THR A 336 2.88 -30.16 -9.51
N LEU A 337 1.54 -30.23 -9.67
CA LEU A 337 0.63 -29.07 -9.63
C LEU A 337 -0.43 -29.23 -8.52
N PRO A 338 -0.94 -28.13 -7.91
CA PRO A 338 -0.55 -26.75 -8.15
C PRO A 338 0.87 -26.44 -7.64
N ALA A 339 1.57 -25.54 -8.32
CA ALA A 339 2.95 -25.17 -7.99
C ALA A 339 3.13 -23.66 -7.79
N LEU A 340 4.06 -23.30 -6.91
CA LEU A 340 4.61 -21.94 -6.78
C LEU A 340 6.14 -22.02 -6.84
N LEU A 341 6.70 -21.49 -7.91
CA LEU A 341 8.11 -21.60 -8.25
C LEU A 341 8.77 -20.25 -8.06
N PHE A 342 9.89 -20.20 -7.34
CA PHE A 342 10.65 -18.99 -7.11
C PHE A 342 11.88 -18.96 -8.00
N GLY A 343 12.24 -17.79 -8.53
CA GLY A 343 13.46 -17.64 -9.34
C GLY A 343 14.02 -16.23 -9.34
N HIS A 344 15.29 -16.12 -9.72
CA HIS A 344 16.03 -14.87 -9.90
C HIS A 344 16.69 -14.87 -11.26
N PHE A 345 16.48 -13.83 -12.06
CA PHE A 345 17.32 -13.59 -13.24
C PHE A 345 18.59 -12.91 -12.79
N LEU A 346 19.71 -13.65 -12.77
CA LEU A 346 21.01 -13.16 -12.28
C LEU A 346 21.99 -12.86 -13.42
N LYS A 347 21.62 -13.20 -14.66
CA LYS A 347 22.42 -12.99 -15.86
C LYS A 347 21.54 -12.48 -16.99
N ALA A 348 22.13 -11.68 -17.87
CA ALA A 348 21.50 -11.27 -19.12
C ALA A 348 21.08 -12.49 -19.95
N ASP A 349 19.97 -12.35 -20.67
CA ASP A 349 19.43 -13.33 -21.62
C ASP A 349 19.14 -14.72 -21.00
N GLU A 350 19.00 -14.80 -19.68
CA GLU A 350 18.56 -16.01 -18.99
C GLU A 350 17.06 -16.28 -19.28
N THR A 351 16.69 -17.55 -19.44
CA THR A 351 15.30 -17.99 -19.56
C THR A 351 15.13 -19.22 -18.69
N HIS A 352 14.12 -19.20 -17.82
CA HIS A 352 13.82 -20.31 -16.95
C HIS A 352 12.70 -21.16 -17.53
N HIS A 353 12.94 -22.47 -17.60
CA HIS A 353 12.02 -23.43 -18.18
C HIS A 353 11.49 -24.38 -17.12
N TYR A 354 10.17 -24.51 -17.04
CA TYR A 354 9.48 -25.38 -16.10
C TYR A 354 8.56 -26.33 -16.85
N ASN A 355 8.70 -27.62 -16.58
CA ASN A 355 8.03 -28.66 -17.36
C ASN A 355 7.06 -29.46 -16.48
N PHE A 356 5.83 -29.65 -16.96
CA PHE A 356 4.84 -30.52 -16.31
C PHE A 356 4.06 -31.31 -17.36
N LYS A 357 3.40 -32.40 -16.94
CA LYS A 357 2.57 -33.21 -17.84
C LYS A 357 1.13 -32.71 -17.80
N ALA A 358 0.62 -32.28 -18.96
CA ALA A 358 -0.76 -31.86 -19.14
C ALA A 358 -1.62 -32.96 -19.77
N ASN A 359 -2.92 -32.90 -19.48
CA ASN A 359 -3.95 -33.72 -20.12
C ASN A 359 -4.68 -32.89 -21.18
N LYS A 360 -4.95 -33.50 -22.34
CA LYS A 360 -5.66 -32.88 -23.45
C LYS A 360 -7.01 -32.34 -23.00
N GLY A 361 -7.31 -31.10 -23.38
CA GLY A 361 -8.57 -30.42 -23.09
C GLY A 361 -8.64 -29.78 -21.70
N THR A 362 -7.69 -30.08 -20.81
CA THR A 362 -7.60 -29.40 -19.51
C THR A 362 -7.12 -27.96 -19.71
N LYS A 363 -7.75 -27.02 -19.00
CA LYS A 363 -7.37 -25.61 -18.97
C LYS A 363 -6.46 -25.36 -17.77
N TYR A 364 -5.37 -24.65 -18.00
CA TYR A 364 -4.37 -24.31 -17.00
C TYR A 364 -4.15 -22.80 -16.97
N ARG A 365 -3.57 -22.32 -15.86
CA ARG A 365 -3.07 -20.96 -15.71
C ARG A 365 -1.61 -21.00 -15.30
N ALA A 366 -0.82 -20.11 -15.90
CA ALA A 366 0.49 -19.72 -15.43
C ALA A 366 0.49 -18.22 -15.19
N GLU A 367 0.96 -17.77 -14.04
CA GLU A 367 1.01 -16.35 -13.66
C GLU A 367 2.28 -16.06 -12.87
N VAL A 368 3.01 -15.04 -13.32
CA VAL A 368 4.15 -14.45 -12.62
C VAL A 368 3.65 -13.35 -11.69
N ARG A 369 4.24 -13.26 -10.51
CA ARG A 369 4.17 -12.08 -9.64
C ARG A 369 5.59 -11.61 -9.32
N SER A 370 5.91 -10.40 -9.75
CA SER A 370 7.16 -9.72 -9.47
C SER A 370 6.90 -8.24 -9.17
N LYS A 371 6.50 -7.44 -10.16
CA LYS A 371 6.24 -6.00 -10.02
C LYS A 371 5.09 -5.73 -9.03
N ALA A 372 4.05 -6.57 -9.02
CA ALA A 372 2.97 -6.47 -8.04
C ALA A 372 3.44 -6.67 -6.59
N ASN A 373 4.56 -7.36 -6.39
CA ASN A 373 5.21 -7.56 -5.09
C ASN A 373 6.39 -6.58 -4.88
N GLY A 374 6.54 -5.57 -5.74
CA GLY A 374 7.58 -4.55 -5.65
C GLY A 374 8.95 -4.94 -6.21
N PHE A 375 9.07 -6.05 -6.94
CA PHE A 375 10.32 -6.47 -7.60
C PHE A 375 10.46 -5.89 -9.01
N LEU A 376 11.61 -6.11 -9.65
CA LEU A 376 12.02 -5.40 -10.86
C LEU A 376 11.82 -6.15 -12.17
N LEU A 377 11.52 -7.45 -12.14
CA LEU A 377 11.35 -8.24 -13.37
C LEU A 377 10.17 -7.71 -14.19
N ASP A 378 10.45 -7.35 -15.44
CA ASP A 378 9.44 -7.21 -16.49
C ASP A 378 9.28 -8.57 -17.17
N SER A 379 8.28 -9.32 -16.73
CA SER A 379 8.21 -10.76 -17.02
C SER A 379 7.56 -11.05 -18.37
N LYS A 380 8.02 -12.09 -19.05
CA LYS A 380 7.35 -12.68 -20.19
C LYS A 380 7.15 -14.17 -20.02
N LEU A 381 5.92 -14.63 -20.24
CA LEU A 381 5.55 -16.04 -20.28
C LEU A 381 5.39 -16.53 -21.72
N THR A 382 5.91 -17.72 -21.99
CA THR A 382 5.63 -18.48 -23.21
C THR A 382 5.33 -19.94 -22.87
N ILE A 383 4.19 -20.45 -23.34
CA ILE A 383 3.72 -21.81 -23.07
C ILE A 383 3.80 -22.62 -24.35
N THR A 384 4.54 -23.72 -24.34
CA THR A 384 4.78 -24.56 -25.52
C THR A 384 4.44 -26.01 -25.22
N GLU A 385 3.74 -26.69 -26.14
CA GLU A 385 3.66 -28.14 -26.15
C GLU A 385 5.00 -28.71 -26.60
N ALA A 386 5.78 -29.29 -25.68
CA ALA A 386 7.17 -29.65 -25.96
C ALA A 386 7.32 -30.76 -27.01
N LYS A 387 6.28 -31.58 -27.21
CA LYS A 387 6.26 -32.61 -28.27
C LYS A 387 6.10 -32.02 -29.67
N SER A 388 5.14 -31.12 -29.84
CA SER A 388 4.79 -30.54 -31.14
C SER A 388 5.58 -29.27 -31.47
N GLY A 389 6.18 -28.62 -30.46
CA GLY A 389 6.80 -27.30 -30.57
C GLY A 389 5.77 -26.17 -30.71
N LYS A 390 4.49 -26.45 -30.53
CA LYS A 390 3.41 -25.48 -30.70
C LYS A 390 3.31 -24.57 -29.48
N THR A 391 3.42 -23.26 -29.69
CA THR A 391 3.09 -22.26 -28.66
C THR A 391 1.58 -22.21 -28.46
N LEU A 392 1.13 -22.44 -27.23
CA LEU A 392 -0.28 -22.39 -26.84
C LEU A 392 -0.71 -20.98 -26.40
N ALA A 393 0.16 -20.27 -25.70
CA ALA A 393 -0.08 -18.92 -25.21
C ALA A 393 1.24 -18.20 -24.93
N SER A 394 1.22 -16.88 -24.98
CA SER A 394 2.30 -16.02 -24.51
C SER A 394 1.72 -14.68 -24.05
N ASN A 395 2.31 -14.11 -23.00
CA ASN A 395 1.94 -12.81 -22.47
C ASN A 395 3.11 -12.20 -21.70
N ASP A 396 3.23 -10.88 -21.74
CA ASP A 396 4.14 -10.06 -20.95
C ASP A 396 3.35 -9.23 -19.91
N ASP A 397 2.26 -8.59 -20.32
CA ASP A 397 1.43 -7.75 -19.44
C ASP A 397 0.00 -8.29 -19.29
N MET A 398 -0.45 -8.61 -18.07
CA MET A 398 -1.86 -9.00 -17.87
C MET A 398 -2.85 -7.85 -18.09
N SER A 399 -2.42 -6.61 -17.87
CA SER A 399 -3.25 -5.42 -18.10
C SER A 399 -2.39 -4.17 -18.28
N SER A 400 -2.97 -3.11 -18.86
CA SER A 400 -2.30 -1.80 -18.91
C SER A 400 -1.88 -1.34 -17.50
N GLY A 401 -0.58 -1.11 -17.29
CA GLY A 401 0.00 -0.75 -15.99
C GLY A 401 0.21 -1.91 -15.02
N GLY A 402 -0.05 -3.16 -15.45
CA GLY A 402 0.26 -4.38 -14.72
C GLY A 402 1.28 -5.21 -15.52
N TYR A 403 2.56 -5.07 -15.13
CA TYR A 403 3.74 -5.61 -15.82
C TYR A 403 4.08 -7.08 -15.49
N ASP A 404 3.16 -7.75 -14.81
CA ASP A 404 3.32 -9.15 -14.42
C ASP A 404 2.57 -10.04 -15.42
N ALA A 405 3.28 -11.00 -16.00
CA ALA A 405 2.78 -11.87 -17.05
C ALA A 405 1.81 -12.92 -16.51
N GLY A 406 0.76 -13.20 -17.27
CA GLY A 406 -0.17 -14.26 -16.95
C GLY A 406 -0.91 -14.76 -18.17
N VAL A 407 -1.10 -16.07 -18.25
CA VAL A 407 -1.74 -16.75 -19.37
C VAL A 407 -2.64 -17.88 -18.90
N ASP A 408 -3.83 -17.92 -19.49
CA ASP A 408 -4.72 -19.07 -19.47
C ASP A 408 -4.51 -19.85 -20.78
N PHE A 409 -4.37 -21.17 -20.72
CA PHE A 409 -4.21 -22.00 -21.92
C PHE A 409 -4.90 -23.36 -21.79
N THR A 410 -5.25 -23.97 -22.93
CA THR A 410 -5.82 -25.32 -22.97
C THR A 410 -4.85 -26.24 -23.70
N ALA A 411 -4.45 -27.33 -23.04
CA ALA A 411 -3.60 -28.32 -23.68
C ALA A 411 -4.34 -28.99 -24.85
N THR A 412 -3.72 -29.05 -26.03
CA THR A 412 -4.33 -29.61 -27.23
C THR A 412 -4.00 -31.09 -27.46
N GLU A 413 -3.02 -31.60 -26.71
CA GLU A 413 -2.63 -33.01 -26.63
C GLU A 413 -2.15 -33.42 -25.22
N ASP A 414 -2.13 -34.73 -24.94
CA ASP A 414 -1.54 -35.25 -23.71
C ASP A 414 -0.01 -35.20 -23.82
N GLY A 415 0.66 -34.58 -22.86
CA GLY A 415 2.12 -34.50 -22.94
C GLY A 415 2.77 -33.42 -22.09
N PRO A 416 4.10 -33.30 -22.21
CA PRO A 416 4.85 -32.26 -21.54
C PRO A 416 4.48 -30.87 -22.11
N ILE A 417 4.19 -29.95 -21.20
CA ILE A 417 4.15 -28.51 -21.44
C ILE A 417 5.44 -27.91 -20.90
N ASP A 418 6.07 -27.05 -21.70
CA ASP A 418 7.17 -26.18 -21.30
C ASP A 418 6.60 -24.78 -21.00
N VAL A 419 6.85 -24.30 -19.79
CA VAL A 419 6.55 -22.95 -19.32
C VAL A 419 7.86 -22.18 -19.24
N ALA A 420 8.08 -21.28 -20.18
CA ALA A 420 9.25 -20.43 -20.22
C ALA A 420 8.93 -19.06 -19.59
N VAL A 421 9.77 -18.64 -18.64
CA VAL A 421 9.80 -17.30 -18.05
C VAL A 421 11.06 -16.60 -18.56
N ALA A 422 10.90 -15.39 -19.08
CA ALA A 422 12.00 -14.52 -19.48
C ALA A 422 11.83 -13.11 -18.91
N GLU A 423 12.93 -12.35 -18.85
CA GLU A 423 12.94 -10.90 -18.63
C GLU A 423 12.85 -10.19 -20.00
N MET A 424 11.95 -9.23 -20.15
CA MET A 424 11.59 -8.64 -21.45
C MET A 424 12.57 -7.57 -21.96
N LEU A 425 13.26 -6.89 -21.06
CA LEU A 425 14.19 -5.79 -21.33
C LEU A 425 15.67 -6.22 -21.36
N GLY A 426 15.97 -7.49 -21.07
CA GLY A 426 17.31 -8.04 -20.90
C GLY A 426 17.99 -7.64 -19.59
N GLU A 427 17.24 -7.08 -18.64
CA GLU A 427 17.75 -6.65 -17.33
C GLU A 427 17.92 -7.86 -16.39
N PHE A 428 18.72 -7.72 -15.35
CA PHE A 428 18.97 -8.79 -14.39
C PHE A 428 19.53 -8.24 -13.08
N GLY A 429 19.46 -9.04 -12.01
CA GLY A 429 20.07 -8.72 -10.73
C GLY A 429 19.28 -9.24 -9.55
N PRO A 430 19.74 -8.95 -8.32
CA PRO A 430 19.17 -9.53 -7.09
C PRO A 430 17.67 -9.27 -6.90
N ARG A 431 17.13 -8.19 -7.47
CA ARG A 431 15.70 -7.83 -7.40
C ARG A 431 14.89 -8.21 -8.65
N HIS A 432 15.48 -8.88 -9.63
CA HIS A 432 14.74 -9.55 -10.72
C HIS A 432 14.24 -10.92 -10.24
N PHE A 433 13.57 -10.89 -9.10
CA PHE A 433 12.98 -12.04 -8.42
C PHE A 433 11.53 -12.20 -8.85
N TYR A 434 11.05 -13.44 -8.89
CA TYR A 434 9.67 -13.71 -9.22
C TYR A 434 9.10 -14.92 -8.51
N GLN A 435 7.77 -14.94 -8.47
CA GLN A 435 6.96 -16.09 -8.08
C GLN A 435 6.13 -16.50 -9.30
N LEU A 436 6.33 -17.72 -9.80
CA LEU A 436 5.54 -18.30 -10.88
C LEU A 436 4.55 -19.30 -10.28
N SER A 437 3.26 -18.99 -10.37
CA SER A 437 2.19 -19.95 -10.07
C SER A 437 1.80 -20.73 -11.31
N ILE A 438 1.62 -22.06 -11.17
CA ILE A 438 1.08 -22.92 -12.23
C ILE A 438 -0.01 -23.78 -11.60
N CYS A 439 -1.22 -23.77 -12.16
CA CYS A 439 -2.32 -24.60 -11.67
C CYS A 439 -3.28 -25.00 -12.79
N GLU A 440 -4.06 -26.06 -12.53
CA GLU A 440 -5.27 -26.31 -13.30
C GLU A 440 -6.30 -25.23 -13.00
N LEU A 441 -6.90 -24.65 -14.05
CA LEU A 441 -7.84 -23.57 -13.91
C LEU A 441 -9.20 -24.12 -13.48
N LYS A 442 -9.55 -23.91 -12.21
CA LYS A 442 -10.88 -24.25 -11.66
C LYS A 442 -11.76 -23.00 -11.61
N PRO A 443 -13.10 -23.14 -11.78
CA PRO A 443 -14.02 -22.04 -11.54
C PRO A 443 -13.84 -21.49 -10.12
N GLU A 444 -13.68 -20.18 -9.98
CA GLU A 444 -13.40 -19.51 -8.70
C GLU A 444 -14.25 -18.24 -8.55
N CYS A 445 -14.61 -17.91 -7.31
CA CYS A 445 -15.23 -16.64 -6.96
C CYS A 445 -14.48 -15.98 -5.80
N GLN A 446 -14.24 -14.68 -5.91
CA GLN A 446 -13.61 -13.87 -4.87
C GLN A 446 -14.58 -12.75 -4.46
N LEU A 447 -14.60 -12.43 -3.17
CA LEU A 447 -15.38 -11.32 -2.61
C LEU A 447 -14.43 -10.21 -2.13
N SER A 448 -14.79 -8.95 -2.38
CA SER A 448 -13.98 -7.82 -1.91
C SER A 448 -14.80 -6.61 -1.45
N MET A 449 -14.24 -5.90 -0.47
CA MET A 449 -14.77 -4.67 0.13
C MET A 449 -13.92 -3.46 -0.30
N THR A 450 -14.52 -2.26 -0.29
CA THR A 450 -13.81 -0.99 -0.60
C THR A 450 -13.40 -0.20 0.64
N GLU A 451 -13.91 -0.59 1.81
CA GLU A 451 -13.67 0.03 3.11
C GLU A 451 -13.48 -1.10 4.15
N ASP A 452 -12.71 -0.83 5.20
CA ASP A 452 -12.41 -1.76 6.30
C ASP A 452 -13.14 -1.44 7.61
N HIS A 453 -13.71 -0.24 7.71
CA HIS A 453 -14.40 0.24 8.91
C HIS A 453 -15.66 1.02 8.53
N PHE A 454 -16.72 0.83 9.31
CA PHE A 454 -18.05 1.31 8.97
C PHE A 454 -18.75 1.93 10.18
N VAL A 455 -19.69 2.85 9.91
CA VAL A 455 -20.59 3.43 10.92
C VAL A 455 -22.04 3.18 10.52
N VAL A 456 -22.82 2.57 11.40
CA VAL A 456 -24.28 2.41 11.26
C VAL A 456 -24.98 3.13 12.40
N THR A 457 -26.05 3.87 12.11
CA THR A 457 -26.82 4.63 13.11
C THR A 457 -28.16 3.96 13.38
N GLN A 458 -28.75 4.15 14.57
CA GLN A 458 -30.08 3.58 14.90
C GLN A 458 -31.19 4.14 13.99
N SER A 459 -31.02 5.35 13.43
CA SER A 459 -32.04 6.00 12.61
C SER A 459 -31.95 5.67 11.12
N LYS A 460 -30.77 5.22 10.64
CA LYS A 460 -30.50 5.03 9.22
C LYS A 460 -29.73 3.73 8.97
N PRO A 461 -30.28 2.82 8.15
CA PRO A 461 -29.57 1.63 7.70
C PRO A 461 -28.29 1.98 6.93
N LEU A 462 -27.29 1.12 7.05
CA LEU A 462 -26.04 1.18 6.28
C LEU A 462 -26.12 0.18 5.12
N GLU A 463 -25.77 0.63 3.91
CA GLU A 463 -25.61 -0.26 2.75
C GLU A 463 -24.12 -0.60 2.57
N LEU A 464 -23.77 -1.87 2.74
CA LEU A 464 -22.44 -2.39 2.43
C LEU A 464 -22.42 -2.93 1.00
N SER A 465 -21.49 -2.45 0.18
CA SER A 465 -21.31 -2.95 -1.19
C SER A 465 -20.21 -4.01 -1.22
N VAL A 466 -20.58 -5.25 -1.53
CA VAL A 466 -19.67 -6.39 -1.66
C VAL A 466 -19.45 -6.65 -3.15
N SER A 467 -18.21 -6.52 -3.62
CA SER A 467 -17.85 -6.85 -5.00
C SER A 467 -17.69 -8.36 -5.16
N VAL A 468 -18.18 -8.90 -6.27
CA VAL A 468 -18.15 -10.32 -6.61
C VAL A 468 -17.36 -10.51 -7.89
N ASN A 469 -16.18 -11.13 -7.78
CA ASN A 469 -15.28 -11.37 -8.90
C ASN A 469 -15.32 -12.86 -9.27
N ARG A 470 -16.00 -13.17 -10.37
CA ARG A 470 -16.18 -14.53 -10.91
C ARG A 470 -15.11 -14.79 -11.95
N LYS A 471 -14.23 -15.75 -11.68
CA LYS A 471 -13.12 -16.14 -12.56
C LYS A 471 -13.36 -17.51 -13.17
N SER A 472 -12.68 -17.77 -14.28
CA SER A 472 -12.55 -19.14 -14.81
C SER A 472 -13.87 -19.88 -15.10
N GLY A 473 -14.92 -19.13 -15.45
CA GLY A 473 -16.24 -19.69 -15.75
C GLY A 473 -17.11 -20.00 -14.53
N PHE A 474 -16.80 -19.46 -13.34
CA PHE A 474 -17.62 -19.64 -12.14
C PHE A 474 -19.05 -19.13 -12.33
N ASN A 475 -20.00 -20.06 -12.29
CA ASN A 475 -21.40 -19.82 -12.67
C ASN A 475 -22.42 -20.28 -11.60
N SER A 476 -21.95 -20.65 -10.40
CA SER A 476 -22.82 -20.97 -9.26
C SER A 476 -23.32 -19.71 -8.57
N LYS A 477 -24.48 -19.76 -7.91
CA LYS A 477 -24.94 -18.66 -7.06
C LYS A 477 -24.12 -18.60 -5.78
N VAL A 478 -23.99 -17.42 -5.20
CA VAL A 478 -23.30 -17.21 -3.92
C VAL A 478 -24.23 -16.47 -2.97
N LYS A 479 -24.56 -17.10 -1.84
CA LYS A 479 -25.33 -16.45 -0.76
C LYS A 479 -24.36 -15.72 0.15
N ILE A 480 -24.40 -14.39 0.13
CA ILE A 480 -23.48 -13.52 0.86
C ILE A 480 -24.19 -12.98 2.10
N ALA A 481 -23.56 -13.11 3.26
CA ALA A 481 -24.08 -12.65 4.54
C ALA A 481 -23.01 -11.88 5.34
N ALA A 482 -23.46 -10.93 6.14
CA ALA A 482 -22.64 -10.39 7.23
C ALA A 482 -22.77 -11.31 8.44
N THR A 483 -21.66 -11.82 8.94
CA THR A 483 -21.59 -12.77 10.07
C THR A 483 -20.86 -12.14 11.25
N ASP A 484 -21.07 -12.70 12.44
CA ASP A 484 -20.46 -12.22 13.68
C ASP A 484 -20.79 -10.74 13.98
N LEU A 485 -21.98 -10.30 13.56
CA LEU A 485 -22.43 -8.94 13.78
C LEU A 485 -22.54 -8.63 15.29
N PRO A 486 -22.18 -7.41 15.72
CA PRO A 486 -22.34 -6.98 17.12
C PRO A 486 -23.79 -7.06 17.58
N ASP A 487 -23.99 -7.18 18.89
CA ASP A 487 -25.31 -7.23 19.51
C ASP A 487 -26.20 -6.05 19.07
N GLY A 488 -27.43 -6.36 18.67
CA GLY A 488 -28.40 -5.37 18.21
C GLY A 488 -28.23 -4.94 16.75
N ILE A 489 -27.29 -5.51 15.99
CA ILE A 489 -27.17 -5.32 14.55
C ILE A 489 -27.77 -6.51 13.78
N GLN A 490 -28.50 -6.20 12.72
CA GLN A 490 -29.11 -7.19 11.84
C GLN A 490 -28.78 -6.89 10.39
N SER A 491 -28.62 -7.95 9.59
CA SER A 491 -28.54 -7.88 8.14
C SER A 491 -29.13 -9.15 7.55
N ASP A 492 -29.95 -9.00 6.52
CA ASP A 492 -30.36 -10.14 5.69
C ASP A 492 -29.21 -10.54 4.76
N ALA A 493 -29.13 -11.84 4.45
CA ALA A 493 -28.25 -12.34 3.40
C ALA A 493 -28.80 -11.97 2.02
N ALA A 494 -27.92 -11.81 1.05
CA ALA A 494 -28.29 -11.53 -0.33
C ALA A 494 -27.59 -12.50 -1.29
N VAL A 495 -28.23 -12.81 -2.41
CA VAL A 495 -27.70 -13.78 -3.38
C VAL A 495 -27.07 -13.04 -4.57
N SER A 496 -25.80 -13.36 -4.85
CA SER A 496 -25.16 -13.05 -6.11
C SER A 496 -25.53 -14.10 -7.14
N GLU A 497 -26.29 -13.68 -8.15
CA GLU A 497 -26.61 -14.49 -9.32
C GLU A 497 -25.39 -14.56 -10.26
N PRO A 498 -25.20 -15.62 -11.05
CA PRO A 498 -24.09 -15.69 -12.00
C PRO A 498 -24.16 -14.64 -13.12
N LYS A 499 -25.36 -14.08 -13.37
CA LYS A 499 -25.62 -13.06 -14.39
C LYS A 499 -26.67 -12.07 -13.88
N GLY A 500 -26.71 -10.89 -14.49
CA GLY A 500 -27.65 -9.82 -14.11
C GLY A 500 -27.09 -8.87 -13.06
N ASP A 501 -27.97 -8.15 -12.39
CA ASP A 501 -27.61 -6.97 -11.59
C ASP A 501 -26.78 -7.31 -10.34
N THR A 502 -26.97 -8.50 -9.76
CA THR A 502 -26.23 -8.95 -8.56
C THR A 502 -24.95 -9.72 -8.88
N ALA A 503 -24.60 -9.86 -10.17
CA ALA A 503 -23.50 -10.73 -10.59
C ALA A 503 -22.11 -10.19 -10.27
N LYS A 504 -21.97 -8.86 -10.25
CA LYS A 504 -20.70 -8.16 -9.97
C LYS A 504 -20.67 -7.49 -8.60
N THR A 505 -21.82 -7.20 -8.03
CA THR A 505 -21.93 -6.50 -6.75
C THR A 505 -23.21 -6.90 -6.06
N VAL A 506 -23.13 -7.14 -4.75
CA VAL A 506 -24.27 -7.35 -3.87
C VAL A 506 -24.28 -6.26 -2.81
N LYS A 507 -25.47 -5.80 -2.43
CA LYS A 507 -25.65 -4.87 -1.31
C LYS A 507 -26.23 -5.60 -0.11
N LEU A 508 -25.54 -5.51 1.02
CA LEU A 508 -26.07 -5.94 2.32
C LEU A 508 -26.56 -4.70 3.07
N LYS A 509 -27.71 -4.83 3.74
CA LYS A 509 -28.32 -3.73 4.49
C LYS A 509 -28.23 -4.04 5.98
N LEU A 510 -27.40 -3.27 6.68
CA LEU A 510 -27.27 -3.36 8.12
C LEU A 510 -28.25 -2.38 8.79
N THR A 511 -28.98 -2.89 9.78
CA THR A 511 -29.88 -2.09 10.63
C THR A 511 -29.50 -2.26 12.09
N ALA A 512 -29.44 -1.15 12.81
CA ALA A 512 -29.18 -1.13 14.25
C ALA A 512 -30.50 -1.00 15.02
N ALA A 513 -30.67 -1.81 16.07
CA ALA A 513 -31.76 -1.65 17.03
C ALA A 513 -31.60 -0.34 17.81
N ASP A 514 -32.71 0.17 18.36
CA ASP A 514 -32.73 1.46 19.09
C ASP A 514 -31.77 1.51 20.29
N ASN A 515 -31.43 0.35 20.87
CA ASN A 515 -30.52 0.22 22.00
C ASN A 515 -29.10 -0.23 21.61
N ALA A 516 -28.82 -0.48 20.33
CA ALA A 516 -27.49 -0.85 19.87
C ALA A 516 -26.56 0.36 19.96
N ILE A 517 -25.46 0.21 20.70
CA ILE A 517 -24.41 1.22 20.90
C ILE A 517 -23.09 0.49 21.10
N GLY A 518 -22.00 1.03 20.54
CA GLY A 518 -20.64 0.55 20.79
C GLY A 518 -19.93 0.12 19.51
N HIS A 519 -19.00 -0.82 19.66
CA HIS A 519 -18.15 -1.28 18.57
C HIS A 519 -18.12 -2.81 18.51
N GLY A 520 -17.83 -3.34 17.33
CA GLY A 520 -17.43 -4.73 17.20
C GLY A 520 -16.89 -5.08 15.82
N ARG A 521 -16.29 -6.27 15.75
CA ARG A 521 -15.80 -6.84 14.50
C ARG A 521 -16.90 -7.68 13.87
N PHE A 522 -16.88 -7.79 12.54
CA PHE A 522 -17.77 -8.66 11.79
C PHE A 522 -17.06 -9.15 10.53
N ARG A 523 -17.60 -10.18 9.88
CA ARG A 523 -17.09 -10.72 8.62
C ARG A 523 -18.16 -10.69 7.54
N ILE A 524 -17.73 -10.75 6.27
CA ILE A 524 -18.62 -10.99 5.14
C ILE A 524 -18.25 -12.34 4.54
N VAL A 525 -19.20 -13.28 4.56
CA VAL A 525 -19.00 -14.65 4.10
C VAL A 525 -20.00 -14.96 2.98
N GLY A 526 -19.48 -15.43 1.85
CA GLY A 526 -20.24 -16.03 0.77
C GLY A 526 -20.26 -17.54 0.88
N THR A 527 -21.44 -18.15 0.86
CA THR A 527 -21.61 -19.60 0.74
C THR A 527 -22.01 -19.95 -0.69
N ILE A 528 -21.29 -20.89 -1.31
CA ILE A 528 -21.63 -21.36 -2.66
C ILE A 528 -22.90 -22.21 -2.58
N LEU A 529 -23.84 -21.97 -3.50
CA LEU A 529 -25.08 -22.73 -3.60
C LEU A 529 -24.99 -23.80 -4.70
N ASP A 530 -25.63 -24.94 -4.45
CA ASP A 530 -25.74 -26.03 -5.42
C ASP A 530 -26.82 -25.76 -6.50
N ALA A 531 -27.07 -26.74 -7.37
CA ALA A 531 -28.05 -26.61 -8.46
C ALA A 531 -29.51 -26.50 -7.98
N ASN A 532 -29.81 -26.83 -6.72
CA ASN A 532 -31.12 -26.70 -6.09
C ASN A 532 -31.20 -25.45 -5.20
N ASP A 533 -30.22 -24.55 -5.28
CA ASP A 533 -30.06 -23.36 -4.42
C ASP A 533 -29.81 -23.68 -2.94
N GLU A 534 -29.36 -24.89 -2.61
CA GLU A 534 -29.03 -25.29 -1.24
C GLU A 534 -27.56 -24.93 -0.90
N PRO A 535 -27.26 -24.47 0.33
CA PRO A 535 -25.90 -24.12 0.74
C PRO A 535 -24.97 -25.34 0.76
N THR A 536 -23.80 -25.19 0.15
CA THR A 536 -22.70 -26.17 0.23
C THR A 536 -21.78 -25.88 1.43
N GLU A 537 -20.80 -26.74 1.68
CA GLU A 537 -19.75 -26.51 2.69
C GLU A 537 -18.70 -25.48 2.23
N GLU A 538 -18.67 -25.11 0.94
CA GLU A 538 -17.69 -24.20 0.38
C GLU A 538 -18.05 -22.73 0.69
N THR A 539 -17.13 -22.02 1.32
CA THR A 539 -17.27 -20.61 1.70
C THR A 539 -16.14 -19.74 1.13
N ILE A 540 -16.44 -18.44 0.98
CA ILE A 540 -15.54 -17.41 0.46
C ILE A 540 -15.62 -16.23 1.43
N GLU A 541 -14.52 -15.84 2.04
CA GLU A 541 -14.46 -14.61 2.85
C GLU A 541 -14.20 -13.39 1.96
N ALA A 542 -14.89 -12.28 2.25
CA ALA A 542 -14.59 -11.02 1.58
C ALA A 542 -13.30 -10.42 2.13
N THR A 543 -12.54 -9.78 1.25
CA THR A 543 -11.25 -9.16 1.60
C THR A 543 -11.25 -7.66 1.36
N TYR A 544 -10.54 -6.91 2.21
CA TYR A 544 -10.08 -5.56 1.93
C TYR A 544 -8.55 -5.54 1.93
N ASN A 545 -7.92 -5.07 0.85
CA ASN A 545 -6.46 -5.07 0.76
C ASN A 545 -5.88 -3.76 1.32
N LEU A 546 -5.24 -3.83 2.49
CA LEU A 546 -4.35 -2.78 2.97
C LEU A 546 -3.10 -2.73 2.08
N ARG A 547 -2.52 -1.55 1.90
CA ARG A 547 -1.25 -1.41 1.17
C ARG A 547 -0.05 -1.80 2.06
N PRO A 548 0.97 -2.57 1.59
CA PRO A 548 1.09 -3.18 0.26
C PRO A 548 0.48 -4.59 0.21
N SER A 549 -0.81 -4.66 -0.12
CA SER A 549 -1.62 -5.87 -0.35
C SER A 549 -1.71 -6.88 0.81
N ILE A 550 -1.93 -6.41 2.05
CA ILE A 550 -2.30 -7.26 3.19
C ILE A 550 -3.84 -7.43 3.21
N PRO A 551 -4.36 -8.65 2.98
CA PRO A 551 -5.80 -8.88 2.95
C PRO A 551 -6.39 -8.93 4.36
N LEU A 552 -7.34 -8.04 4.65
CA LEU A 552 -8.19 -8.09 5.84
C LEU A 552 -9.47 -8.86 5.56
N THR A 553 -9.82 -9.81 6.42
CA THR A 553 -11.09 -10.56 6.36
C THR A 553 -12.07 -10.18 7.45
N GLU A 554 -11.60 -9.49 8.50
CA GLU A 554 -12.43 -8.89 9.55
C GLU A 554 -12.59 -7.38 9.34
N PHE A 555 -13.82 -6.89 9.52
CA PHE A 555 -14.19 -5.50 9.35
C PHE A 555 -14.67 -4.91 10.68
N TRP A 556 -14.53 -3.59 10.83
CA TRP A 556 -14.99 -2.89 12.03
C TRP A 556 -16.34 -2.22 11.82
N LEU A 557 -17.23 -2.31 12.81
CA LEU A 557 -18.50 -1.60 12.83
C LEU A 557 -18.63 -0.77 14.11
N THR A 558 -18.99 0.51 13.94
CA THR A 558 -19.33 1.41 15.05
C THR A 558 -20.81 1.79 15.00
N VAL A 559 -21.45 1.73 16.16
CA VAL A 559 -22.82 2.20 16.41
C VAL A 559 -22.76 3.37 17.41
N PRO A 560 -22.83 4.62 16.94
CA PRO A 560 -22.70 5.77 17.81
C PRO A 560 -23.88 5.87 18.77
N PRO A 561 -23.73 6.52 19.93
CA PRO A 561 -24.87 6.84 20.78
C PRO A 561 -25.87 7.70 20.01
N ALA A 562 -27.17 7.48 20.26
CA ALA A 562 -28.21 8.30 19.64
C ALA A 562 -27.99 9.79 20.00
N PRO A 563 -28.17 10.72 19.05
CA PRO A 563 -28.03 12.14 19.35
C PRO A 563 -29.00 12.52 20.46
N ALA A 564 -28.51 13.25 21.47
CA ALA A 564 -29.35 13.72 22.57
C ALA A 564 -30.54 14.48 21.98
N LYS A 565 -31.76 14.05 22.30
CA LYS A 565 -32.96 14.83 21.97
C LYS A 565 -32.81 16.19 22.65
N GLU A 566 -32.75 17.26 21.87
CA GLU A 566 -32.85 18.61 22.43
C GLU A 566 -34.09 18.65 23.33
N ALA A 567 -33.92 19.09 24.57
CA ALA A 567 -35.06 19.47 25.40
C ALA A 567 -35.79 20.56 24.63
N SER A 568 -36.99 20.26 24.12
CA SER A 568 -37.84 21.25 23.48
C SER A 568 -37.95 22.48 24.41
N PRO A 569 -37.78 23.70 23.88
CA PRO A 569 -37.75 24.92 24.70
C PRO A 569 -39.02 25.15 25.53
#